data_AF-A0A945KKS6-F1
#
_entry.id   AF-A0A945KKS6-F1
#
_cell.length_a   1.000
_cell.length_b   1.000
_cell.length_c   1.000
_cell.angle_alpha   90.00
_cell.angle_beta   90.00
_cell.angle_gamma   90.00
#
_symmetry.space_group_name_H-M   'P 1'
#
loop_
_entity.id
_entity.type
_entity.pdbx_description
1 polymer ?
#
loop_
_entity_poly.entity_id
_entity_poly.type
_entity_poly.pdbx_seq_one_letter_code
_entity_poly.pdbx_strand_id
1 'polypeptide(L)'
;MLRASGQNDGEDYDLSVMTGVGANADGGIAHGAMLVRFATAVLGDAAAELTAARTAIVEAMGGAALTDTAAVAALFNAIDRVADSTGIPLEEKKADVTADFRAALGIDAFAAATEKGSGA
;
A
#
# COMPACT_ATOMS: atom_id res chain seq x y z
N MET A 1 5.43 -1.79 -7.54
CA MET A 1 6.71 -1.14 -7.92
C MET A 1 7.86 -1.63 -7.04
N LEU A 2 7.71 -1.73 -5.72
CA LEU A 2 8.79 -2.15 -4.82
C LEU A 2 9.42 -3.51 -5.16
N ARG A 3 8.61 -4.54 -5.44
CA ARG A 3 9.09 -5.86 -5.92
C ARG A 3 10.01 -5.77 -7.15
N ALA A 4 9.60 -4.99 -8.14
CA ALA A 4 10.37 -4.83 -9.38
C ALA A 4 11.69 -4.08 -9.14
N SER A 5 11.70 -3.14 -8.18
CA SER A 5 12.93 -2.48 -7.72
C SER A 5 13.88 -3.49 -7.07
N GLY A 6 13.39 -4.32 -6.13
CA GLY A 6 14.21 -5.35 -5.48
C GLY A 6 14.82 -6.33 -6.47
N GLN A 7 14.04 -6.77 -7.46
CA GLN A 7 14.54 -7.62 -8.55
C GLN A 7 15.65 -6.97 -9.39
N ASN A 8 15.61 -5.65 -9.55
CA ASN A 8 16.64 -4.91 -10.28
C ASN A 8 17.92 -4.71 -9.45
N ASP A 9 17.76 -4.43 -8.16
CA ASP A 9 18.85 -4.04 -7.27
C ASP A 9 19.48 -5.24 -6.53
N GLY A 10 18.87 -6.44 -6.66
CA GLY A 10 19.31 -7.66 -5.98
C GLY A 10 18.89 -7.72 -4.51
N GLU A 11 17.92 -6.89 -4.11
CA GLU A 11 17.40 -6.79 -2.75
C GLU A 11 16.07 -7.54 -2.64
N ASP A 12 15.86 -8.24 -1.52
CA ASP A 12 14.59 -8.90 -1.23
C ASP A 12 13.82 -8.10 -0.17
N TYR A 13 12.56 -7.82 -0.47
CA TYR A 13 11.68 -7.04 0.40
C TYR A 13 10.52 -7.92 0.85
N ASP A 14 10.23 -7.87 2.16
CA ASP A 14 9.07 -8.56 2.68
C ASP A 14 7.80 -7.74 2.39
N LEU A 15 7.03 -8.21 1.40
CA LEU A 15 5.79 -7.57 0.98
C LEU A 15 4.58 -8.05 1.80
N SER A 16 4.73 -9.05 2.69
CA SER A 16 3.61 -9.52 3.52
C SER A 16 3.09 -8.43 4.44
N VAL A 17 3.94 -7.44 4.75
CA VAL A 17 3.62 -6.24 5.52
C VAL A 17 2.39 -5.50 4.99
N MET A 18 2.11 -5.56 3.68
CA MET A 18 0.97 -4.87 3.05
C MET A 18 -0.39 -5.45 3.48
N THR A 19 -0.41 -6.70 3.97
CA THR A 19 -1.63 -7.43 4.32
C THR A 19 -1.86 -7.55 5.83
N GLY A 20 -0.97 -6.95 6.63
CA GLY A 20 -1.03 -7.04 8.09
C GLY A 20 -0.64 -8.41 8.65
N VAL A 21 -0.21 -9.36 7.81
CA VAL A 21 0.41 -10.60 8.24
C VAL A 21 1.82 -10.28 8.73
N GLY A 22 1.95 -10.08 10.04
CA GLY A 22 3.19 -9.66 10.71
C GLY A 22 3.14 -8.21 11.20
N ALA A 23 2.26 -7.92 12.16
CA ALA A 23 2.24 -6.62 12.85
C ALA A 23 3.64 -6.36 13.45
N ASN A 24 4.35 -5.35 12.92
CA ASN A 24 5.73 -4.90 13.22
C ASN A 24 6.84 -5.31 12.24
N ALA A 25 6.54 -5.88 11.08
CA ALA A 25 7.56 -6.05 10.04
C ALA A 25 7.76 -4.73 9.25
N ASP A 26 9.02 -4.34 9.02
CA ASP A 26 9.41 -3.12 8.29
C ASP A 26 9.63 -3.36 6.77
N GLY A 27 9.40 -4.59 6.32
CA GLY A 27 9.54 -4.97 4.91
C GLY A 27 10.99 -5.00 4.41
N GLY A 28 11.98 -4.90 5.31
CA GLY A 28 13.38 -4.70 4.92
C GLY A 28 13.69 -3.27 4.47
N ILE A 29 12.80 -2.32 4.75
CA ILE A 29 12.94 -0.91 4.35
C ILE A 29 13.27 -0.05 5.58
N ALA A 30 14.25 0.85 5.44
CA ALA A 30 14.53 1.84 6.46
C ALA A 30 13.26 2.65 6.80
N HIS A 31 12.90 2.67 8.09
CA HIS A 31 11.65 3.26 8.60
C HIS A 31 10.36 2.62 8.06
N GLY A 32 10.41 1.44 7.44
CA GLY A 32 9.26 0.82 6.79
C GLY A 32 8.07 0.60 7.72
N ALA A 33 8.29 0.09 8.92
CA ALA A 33 7.21 -0.10 9.91
C ALA A 33 6.54 1.23 10.31
N MET A 34 7.31 2.31 10.41
CA MET A 34 6.79 3.66 10.70
C MET A 34 5.96 4.20 9.52
N LEU A 35 6.44 4.02 8.30
CA LEU A 35 5.74 4.45 7.09
C LEU A 35 4.44 3.65 6.87
N VAL A 36 4.48 2.34 7.09
CA VAL A 36 3.29 1.47 7.06
C VAL A 36 2.28 1.91 8.12
N ARG A 37 2.73 2.16 9.36
CA ARG A 37 1.87 2.69 10.44
C ARG A 37 1.16 3.98 10.03
N PHE A 38 1.88 4.93 9.43
CA PHE A 38 1.26 6.17 8.92
C PHE A 38 0.26 5.90 7.80
N ALA A 39 0.61 5.04 6.83
CA ALA A 39 -0.27 4.68 5.72
C ALA A 39 -1.56 3.97 6.19
N THR A 40 -1.48 3.16 7.25
CA THR A 40 -2.67 2.59 7.89
C THR A 40 -3.47 3.65 8.64
N ALA A 41 -2.81 4.50 9.43
CA ALA A 41 -3.47 5.51 10.25
C ALA A 41 -4.24 6.56 9.44
N VAL A 42 -3.74 6.93 8.25
CA VAL A 42 -4.41 7.94 7.39
C VAL A 42 -5.72 7.43 6.78
N LEU A 43 -5.92 6.11 6.70
CA LEU A 43 -7.14 5.49 6.19
C LEU A 43 -8.18 5.21 7.29
N GLY A 44 -7.81 5.37 8.56
CA GLY A 44 -8.70 5.15 9.71
C GLY A 44 -9.20 6.44 10.36
N ASP A 45 -10.09 6.29 11.35
CA ASP A 45 -10.71 7.43 12.06
C ASP A 45 -10.01 7.79 13.39
N ALA A 46 -8.91 7.11 13.72
CA ALA A 46 -8.19 7.29 14.97
C ALA A 46 -7.26 8.53 14.91
N ALA A 47 -7.82 9.72 15.12
CA ALA A 47 -7.06 10.98 15.04
C ALA A 47 -5.79 11.01 15.91
N ALA A 48 -5.85 10.46 17.13
CA ALA A 48 -4.69 10.39 18.01
C ALA A 48 -3.55 9.53 17.44
N GLU A 49 -3.89 8.44 16.76
CA GLU A 49 -2.93 7.54 16.12
C GLU A 49 -2.30 8.21 14.89
N LEU A 50 -3.11 8.90 14.07
CA LEU A 50 -2.59 9.69 12.97
C LEU A 50 -1.63 10.79 13.44
N THR A 51 -1.96 11.50 14.52
CA THR A 51 -1.07 12.49 15.11
C THR A 51 0.24 11.86 15.58
N ALA A 52 0.18 10.72 16.28
CA ALA A 52 1.36 10.02 16.75
C ALA A 52 2.26 9.53 15.60
N ALA A 53 1.67 9.00 14.52
CA ALA A 53 2.42 8.56 13.34
C ALA A 53 3.10 9.74 12.62
N ARG A 54 2.42 10.89 12.51
CA ARG A 54 3.02 12.12 11.93
C ARG A 54 4.20 12.62 12.75
N THR A 55 4.05 12.67 14.08
CA THR A 55 5.13 13.08 14.98
C THR A 55 6.35 12.18 14.84
N ALA A 56 6.15 10.85 14.80
CA ALA A 56 7.25 9.91 14.65
C ALA A 56 8.06 10.11 13.36
N ILE A 57 7.39 10.40 12.24
CA ILE A 57 8.07 10.70 10.97
C ILE A 57 8.86 12.01 11.07
N VAL A 58 8.29 13.06 11.65
CA VAL A 58 8.96 14.36 11.79
C VAL A 58 10.20 14.23 12.69
N GLU A 59 10.11 13.49 13.79
CA GLU A 59 11.23 13.28 14.71
C GLU A 59 12.37 12.47 14.08
N ALA A 60 12.04 11.46 13.27
CA ALA A 60 13.04 10.58 12.66
C ALA A 60 13.61 11.11 11.34
N MET A 61 12.80 11.78 10.52
CA MET A 61 13.10 12.09 9.11
C MET A 61 12.87 13.57 8.74
N GLY A 62 12.23 14.35 9.62
CA GLY A 62 11.95 15.77 9.42
C GLY A 62 10.63 16.09 8.72
N GLY A 63 10.27 17.38 8.71
CA GLY A 63 8.99 17.85 8.16
C GLY A 63 8.82 17.68 6.64
N ALA A 64 9.92 17.76 5.89
CA ALA A 64 9.91 17.50 4.44
C ALA A 64 9.51 16.04 4.16
N ALA A 65 10.11 15.09 4.87
CA ALA A 65 9.78 13.67 4.74
C ALA A 65 8.32 13.36 5.09
N LEU A 66 7.75 14.04 6.10
CA LEU A 66 6.31 13.91 6.40
C LEU A 66 5.46 14.39 5.22
N THR A 67 5.85 15.50 4.59
CA THR A 67 5.11 16.06 3.45
C THR A 67 5.15 15.09 2.26
N ASP A 68 6.32 14.57 1.93
CA ASP A 68 6.49 13.61 0.84
C ASP A 68 5.72 12.31 1.10
N THR A 69 5.81 11.78 2.33
CA THR A 69 5.06 10.57 2.73
C THR A 69 3.56 10.78 2.59
N ALA A 70 3.04 11.92 3.05
CA ALA A 70 1.63 12.25 2.93
C ALA A 70 1.20 12.44 1.46
N ALA A 71 2.04 13.05 0.63
CA ALA A 71 1.77 13.23 -0.80
C ALA A 71 1.67 11.87 -1.53
N VAL A 72 2.58 10.94 -1.23
CA VAL A 72 2.55 9.58 -1.80
C VAL A 72 1.27 8.85 -1.38
N ALA A 73 0.93 8.86 -0.09
CA ALA A 73 -0.30 8.21 0.39
C ALA A 73 -1.56 8.79 -0.26
N ALA A 74 -1.65 10.13 -0.37
CA ALA A 74 -2.77 10.80 -1.02
C ALA A 74 -2.88 10.47 -2.52
N LEU A 75 -1.74 10.41 -3.23
CA LEU A 75 -1.72 10.10 -4.66
C LEU A 75 -2.26 8.69 -4.95
N PHE A 76 -1.82 7.68 -4.20
CA PHE A 76 -2.30 6.31 -4.38
C PHE A 76 -3.79 6.20 -4.03
N ASN A 77 -4.25 6.83 -2.93
CA ASN A 77 -5.67 6.86 -2.61
C ASN A 77 -6.53 7.50 -3.71
N ALA A 78 -6.04 8.57 -4.34
CA ALA A 78 -6.75 9.26 -5.42
C ALA A 78 -6.81 8.43 -6.71
N ILE A 79 -5.69 7.83 -7.12
CA ILE A 79 -5.61 7.03 -8.35
C ILE A 79 -6.52 5.81 -8.26
N ASP A 80 -6.51 5.10 -7.13
CA ASP A 80 -7.33 3.91 -6.91
C ASP A 80 -8.83 4.24 -7.07
N ARG A 81 -9.27 5.36 -6.46
CA ARG A 81 -10.66 5.81 -6.59
C ARG A 81 -11.04 6.19 -8.02
N VAL A 82 -10.12 6.77 -8.79
CA VAL A 82 -10.37 7.07 -10.21
C VAL A 82 -10.49 5.78 -11.02
N ALA A 83 -9.60 4.82 -10.79
CA ALA A 83 -9.65 3.51 -11.45
C ALA A 83 -10.98 2.79 -11.15
N ASP A 84 -11.39 2.74 -9.89
CA ASP A 84 -12.67 2.16 -9.46
C ASP A 84 -13.86 2.87 -10.12
N SER A 85 -13.85 4.21 -10.15
CA SER A 85 -14.95 4.99 -10.74
C SER A 85 -15.11 4.84 -12.25
N THR A 86 -14.04 4.43 -12.93
CA THR A 86 -14.01 4.26 -14.39
C THR A 86 -14.16 2.81 -14.82
N GLY A 87 -14.06 1.85 -13.89
CA GLY A 87 -14.11 0.42 -14.18
C GLY A 87 -12.97 -0.05 -15.07
N ILE A 88 -11.82 0.63 -15.05
CA ILE A 88 -10.67 0.25 -15.87
C ILE A 88 -10.19 -1.15 -15.43
N PRO A 89 -10.20 -2.16 -16.32
CA PRO A 89 -9.78 -3.50 -15.94
C PRO A 89 -8.26 -3.59 -15.80
N LEU A 90 -7.80 -4.58 -15.02
CA LEU A 90 -6.39 -4.96 -15.02
C LEU A 90 -6.00 -5.49 -16.41
N GLU A 91 -5.01 -4.87 -17.04
CA GLU A 91 -4.46 -5.32 -18.33
C GLU A 91 -3.97 -6.78 -18.23
N GLU A 92 -4.26 -7.61 -19.23
CA GLU A 92 -3.90 -9.05 -19.26
C GLU A 92 -2.42 -9.30 -18.95
N LYS A 93 -1.52 -8.57 -19.62
CA LYS A 93 -0.08 -8.67 -19.35
C LYS A 93 0.27 -8.37 -17.89
N LYS A 94 -0.40 -7.40 -17.26
CA LYS A 94 -0.19 -7.08 -15.84
C LYS A 94 -0.78 -8.18 -14.97
N ALA A 95 -1.96 -8.71 -15.32
CA ALA A 95 -2.57 -9.83 -14.62
C ALA A 95 -1.64 -11.05 -14.58
N ASP A 96 -0.98 -11.38 -15.69
CA ASP A 96 -0.06 -12.50 -15.79
C ASP A 96 1.21 -12.30 -14.95
N VAL A 97 1.91 -11.18 -15.13
CA VAL A 97 3.19 -10.93 -14.43
C VAL A 97 3.03 -10.68 -12.93
N THR A 98 1.79 -10.48 -12.46
CA THR A 98 1.49 -10.23 -11.05
C THR A 98 0.75 -11.39 -10.38
N ALA A 99 0.43 -12.47 -11.12
CA ALA A 99 -0.41 -13.57 -10.61
C ALA A 99 0.20 -14.29 -9.40
N ASP A 100 1.48 -14.61 -9.46
CA ASP A 100 2.19 -15.34 -8.40
C ASP A 100 2.21 -14.54 -7.08
N PHE A 101 2.50 -13.24 -7.14
CA PHE A 101 2.57 -12.41 -5.94
C PHE A 101 1.19 -12.08 -5.40
N ARG A 102 0.18 -11.87 -6.26
CA ARG A 102 -1.19 -11.64 -5.79
C ARG A 102 -1.70 -12.86 -5.02
N ALA A 103 -1.41 -14.06 -5.53
CA ALA A 103 -1.73 -15.30 -4.83
C ALA A 103 -0.97 -15.41 -3.49
N ALA A 104 0.34 -15.12 -3.49
CA ALA A 104 1.16 -15.19 -2.27
C ALA A 104 0.72 -14.21 -1.17
N LEU A 105 0.25 -13.02 -1.55
CA LEU A 105 -0.28 -12.01 -0.63
C LEU A 105 -1.78 -12.19 -0.33
N GLY A 106 -2.44 -13.21 -0.90
CA GLY A 106 -3.88 -13.39 -0.73
C GLY A 106 -4.72 -12.25 -1.31
N ILE A 107 -4.17 -11.45 -2.22
CA ILE A 107 -4.86 -10.31 -2.85
C ILE A 107 -6.09 -10.79 -3.64
N ASP A 108 -6.00 -11.97 -4.26
CA ASP A 108 -7.10 -12.55 -5.02
C ASP A 108 -8.36 -12.80 -4.16
N ALA A 109 -8.23 -12.86 -2.83
CA ALA A 109 -9.38 -12.99 -1.92
C ALA A 109 -10.22 -11.70 -1.79
N PHE A 110 -9.65 -10.53 -2.11
CA PHE A 110 -10.37 -9.25 -2.05
C PHE A 110 -11.28 -9.03 -3.27
N ALA A 111 -11.17 -9.86 -4.32
CA ALA A 111 -11.90 -9.71 -5.58
C ALA A 111 -13.41 -10.03 -5.52
N ALA A 112 -13.99 -10.33 -4.34
CA ALA A 112 -15.38 -10.80 -4.21
C ALA A 112 -16.38 -9.77 -3.67
N ALA A 113 -16.05 -8.48 -3.60
CA ALA A 113 -17.00 -7.43 -3.23
C ALA A 113 -17.20 -6.44 -4.38
N THR A 114 -18.25 -6.71 -5.18
CA THR A 114 -18.97 -5.75 -6.06
C THR A 114 -18.61 -5.70 -7.56
N GLU A 115 -18.79 -6.82 -8.26
CA GLU A 115 -19.16 -6.84 -9.71
C GLU A 115 -20.43 -7.71 -9.89
N LYS A 116 -21.46 -7.45 -9.07
CA LYS A 116 -22.86 -7.81 -9.38
C LYS A 116 -23.65 -6.53 -9.62
N GLY A 117 -23.25 -5.83 -10.67
CA GLY A 117 -23.92 -4.66 -11.24
C GLY A 117 -24.24 -4.86 -12.72
N SER A 118 -24.67 -6.06 -13.10
CA SER A 118 -25.29 -6.32 -14.41
C SER A 118 -26.33 -7.41 -14.24
N GLY A 119 -27.61 -7.00 -14.20
CA GLY A 119 -28.75 -7.92 -14.18
C GLY A 119 -29.84 -7.58 -13.17
N ALA A 120 -30.52 -6.44 -13.36
CA ALA A 120 -31.95 -6.24 -13.08
C ALA A 120 -32.44 -4.99 -13.84
#